data_AF-A0AAU4KX50-F1
#
_entry.id   AF-A0AAU4KX50-F1
#
_cell.length_a   1.000
_cell.length_b   1.000
_cell.length_c   1.000
_cell.angle_alpha   90.00
_cell.angle_beta   90.00
_cell.angle_gamma   90.00
#
_symmetry.space_group_name_H-M   'P 1'
#
loop_
_entity.id
_entity.type
_entity.pdbx_description
1 polymer ?
#
loop_
_entity_poly.entity_id
_entity_poly.type
_entity_poly.pdbx_seq_one_letter_code
_entity_poly.pdbx_strand_id
1 'polypeptide(L)' 'MRGSSSGANCPDIFELSDGTFAVIGTDVTEKLDAELPFDASRADYERIVVVSRETLIHAKVDIPDT' A
#
# COMPACT_ATOMS: atom_id res chain seq x y z
N MET A 1 12.17 11.53 -19.18
CA MET A 1 13.21 11.67 -18.14
C MET A 1 12.50 12.07 -16.85
N ARG A 2 12.16 11.12 -15.97
CA ARG A 2 11.55 11.45 -14.67
C ARG A 2 12.69 11.58 -13.67
N GLY A 3 13.04 12.83 -13.36
CA GLY A 3 14.05 13.16 -12.37
C GLY A 3 13.52 12.82 -10.97
N SER A 4 14.22 11.92 -10.29
CA SER A 4 14.16 11.84 -8.84
C SER A 4 15.30 12.68 -8.30
N SER A 5 14.98 13.89 -7.89
CA SER A 5 15.90 14.83 -7.26
C SER A 5 15.27 15.37 -5.99
N SER A 6 15.05 14.48 -5.03
CA SER A 6 15.02 14.70 -3.58
C SER A 6 14.48 13.42 -2.93
N GLY A 7 15.07 13.00 -1.81
CA GLY A 7 14.72 11.77 -1.10
C GLY A 7 13.35 11.83 -0.40
N ALA A 8 12.28 12.03 -1.15
CA ALA A 8 10.91 11.79 -0.71
C ALA A 8 10.58 10.34 -1.09
N ASN A 9 10.75 9.43 -0.14
CA ASN A 9 10.23 8.07 -0.23
C ASN A 9 8.70 8.19 -0.09
N CYS A 10 8.02 8.66 -1.14
CA CYS A 10 6.57 8.55 -1.25
C CYS A 10 6.26 7.06 -1.16
N PRO A 11 5.51 6.60 -0.15
CA PRO A 11 5.06 5.22 -0.16
C PRO A 11 4.02 5.16 -1.29
N ASP A 12 4.36 4.45 -2.36
CA ASP A 12 3.67 4.58 -3.64
C ASP A 12 2.51 3.58 -3.72
N ILE A 13 1.28 4.10 -3.61
CA ILE A 13 0.07 3.39 -4.04
C ILE A 13 -0.21 3.84 -5.47
N PHE A 14 -0.33 2.90 -6.41
CA PHE A 14 -0.67 3.22 -7.79
C PHE A 14 -1.57 2.17 -8.42
N GLU A 15 -2.42 2.62 -9.34
CA GLU A 15 -3.32 1.76 -10.12
C GLU A 15 -2.55 1.02 -11.22
N LEU A 16 -2.82 -0.27 -11.34
CA LEU A 16 -2.33 -1.14 -12.39
C LEU A 16 -3.28 -1.12 -13.59
N SER A 17 -2.79 -1.55 -14.75
CA SER A 17 -3.57 -1.54 -16.00
C SER A 17 -4.83 -2.41 -15.97
N ASP A 18 -4.94 -3.31 -14.99
CA ASP A 18 -6.09 -4.19 -14.78
C ASP A 18 -7.10 -3.64 -13.76
N GLY A 19 -6.90 -2.40 -13.28
CA GLY A 19 -7.75 -1.74 -12.28
C GLY A 19 -7.48 -2.16 -10.83
N THR A 20 -6.44 -2.97 -10.60
CA THR A 20 -5.98 -3.30 -9.23
C THR A 20 -4.98 -2.26 -8.73
N PHE A 21 -4.73 -2.24 -7.41
CA PHE A 21 -3.79 -1.28 -6.82
C PHE A 21 -2.56 -2.00 -6.29
N ALA A 22 -1.39 -1.53 -6.69
CA ALA A 22 -0.14 -1.88 -6.05
C ALA A 22 0.09 -0.96 -4.85
N VAL A 23 0.45 -1.54 -3.72
CA VAL A 23 0.71 -0.81 -2.47
C VAL A 23 2.13 -1.10 -2.02
N ILE A 24 2.98 -0.07 -1.95
CA ILE A 24 4.34 -0.17 -1.43
C ILE A 24 4.38 0.36 0.01
N GLY A 25 4.68 -0.53 0.96
CA GLY A 25 4.73 -0.22 2.39
C GLY A 25 5.71 -1.11 3.15
N THR A 26 5.75 -0.93 4.47
CA THR A 26 6.57 -1.78 5.34
C THR A 26 5.86 -3.10 5.60
N ASP A 27 6.51 -4.22 5.27
CA ASP A 27 6.01 -5.56 5.57
C ASP A 27 6.00 -5.78 7.09
N VAL A 28 4.83 -6.10 7.62
CA VAL A 28 4.58 -6.38 9.04
C VAL A 28 3.80 -7.67 9.21
N THR A 29 3.81 -8.53 8.19
CA THR A 29 3.03 -9.77 8.15
C THR A 29 3.24 -10.59 9.41
N GLU A 30 4.48 -10.93 9.77
CA GLU A 30 4.76 -11.77 10.95
C GLU A 30 4.25 -11.18 12.28
N LYS A 31 4.21 -9.84 12.39
CA LYS A 31 3.76 -9.17 13.62
C LYS A 31 2.24 -9.11 13.69
N LEU A 32 1.59 -8.80 12.58
CA LEU A 32 0.15 -8.59 12.52
C LEU A 32 -0.64 -9.88 12.29
N ASP A 33 -0.03 -10.92 11.73
CA ASP A 33 -0.67 -12.23 11.51
C ASP A 33 -1.28 -12.79 12.80
N ALA A 34 -0.57 -12.60 13.94
CA ALA A 34 -1.02 -13.00 15.27
C ALA A 34 -2.02 -12.02 15.92
N GLU A 35 -2.09 -10.77 15.43
CA GLU A 35 -2.98 -9.71 15.92
C GLU A 35 -4.18 -9.47 15.00
N LEU A 36 -4.34 -10.28 13.95
CA LEU A 36 -5.46 -10.15 13.03
C LEU A 36 -6.79 -10.35 13.78
N PRO A 37 -7.77 -9.46 13.58
CA PRO A 37 -9.10 -9.64 14.15
C PRO A 37 -9.75 -10.91 13.55
N PHE A 38 -10.72 -11.48 14.26
CA PHE A 38 -11.31 -12.78 13.93
C PHE A 38 -11.99 -12.82 12.53
N ASP A 39 -12.37 -11.67 11.99
CA ASP A 39 -12.96 -11.51 10.67
C ASP A 39 -11.93 -11.27 9.55
N ALA A 40 -10.64 -11.16 9.89
CA ALA A 40 -9.56 -10.99 8.94
C ALA A 40 -8.68 -12.25 8.90
N SER A 41 -8.45 -12.76 7.70
CA SER A 41 -7.47 -13.82 7.46
C SER A 41 -6.71 -13.48 6.20
N ARG A 42 -5.50 -14.01 6.11
CA ARG A 42 -4.54 -13.71 5.07
C ARG A 42 -4.11 -15.05 4.46
N ALA A 43 -4.09 -15.16 3.15
CA ALA A 43 -3.63 -16.36 2.44
C ALA A 43 -2.09 -16.46 2.39
N ASP A 44 -1.53 -17.65 2.15
CA ASP A 44 -0.07 -17.87 2.18
C ASP A 44 0.73 -16.96 1.22
N TYR A 45 0.10 -16.51 0.14
CA TYR A 45 0.69 -15.62 -0.87
C TYR A 45 0.45 -14.13 -0.61
N GLU A 46 -0.38 -13.78 0.37
CA GLU A 46 -0.68 -12.40 0.73
C GLU A 46 0.35 -11.89 1.75
N ARG A 47 0.47 -10.57 1.87
CA ARG A 47 1.30 -9.93 2.88
C ARG A 47 0.60 -8.72 3.46
N ILE A 48 0.81 -8.50 4.75
CA ILE A 48 0.29 -7.33 5.45
C ILE A 48 1.36 -6.25 5.41
N VAL A 49 1.04 -5.15 4.73
CA VAL A 49 1.89 -3.97 4.65
C VAL A 49 1.28 -2.81 5.41
N VAL A 50 2.11 -2.05 6.11
CA VAL A 50 1.71 -0.79 6.74
C VAL A 50 2.05 0.37 5.81
N VAL A 51 1.03 1.20 5.57
CA VAL A 51 1.14 2.48 4.88
C VAL A 51 0.70 3.61 5.79
N SER A 52 1.30 4.79 5.62
CA SER A 52 0.93 5.94 6.43
C SER A 52 -0.41 6.53 5.95
N ARG A 53 -1.09 7.29 6.82
CA ARG A 53 -2.29 8.03 6.43
C ARG A 53 -1.99 9.05 5.32
N GLU A 54 -0.84 9.70 5.39
CA GLU A 54 -0.38 10.67 4.40
C GLU A 54 -0.29 10.04 3.01
N THR A 55 0.27 8.82 2.92
CA THR A 55 0.26 8.03 1.68
C THR A 55 -1.13 7.84 1.12
N LEU A 56 -2.09 7.42 1.92
CA LEU A 56 -3.46 7.18 1.46
C LEU A 56 -4.13 8.47 0.97
N ILE A 57 -3.86 9.59 1.64
CA ILE A 57 -4.39 10.91 1.25
C ILE A 57 -3.78 11.35 -0.10
N HIS A 58 -2.48 11.16 -0.29
CA HIS A 58 -1.84 11.45 -1.57
C HIS A 58 -2.34 10.51 -2.67
N ALA A 59 -2.45 9.21 -2.41
CA ALA A 59 -2.97 8.26 -3.37
C ALA A 59 -4.39 8.61 -3.83
N LYS A 60 -5.23 9.17 -2.95
CA LYS A 60 -6.60 9.56 -3.31
C LYS A 60 -6.66 10.55 -4.49
N VAL A 61 -5.65 11.40 -4.70
CA VAL A 61 -5.67 12.32 -5.86
C VAL A 61 -5.42 11.59 -7.19
N ASP A 62 -4.77 10.44 -7.13
CA ASP A 62 -4.40 9.62 -8.29
C ASP A 62 -5.39 8.49 -8.55
N ILE A 63 -6.26 8.17 -7.58
CA ILE A 63 -7.32 7.15 -7.69
C ILE A 63 -8.63 7.85 -8.08
N PRO A 64 -9.13 7.67 -9.32
CA PRO A 64 -10.37 8.30 -9.75
C PRO A 64 -11.59 7.78 -8.97
N ASP A 65 -12.54 8.66 -8.61
CA ASP A 65 -13.80 8.32 -7.91
C ASP A 65 -14.83 7.60 -8.82
N THR A 66 -14.49 7.31 -10.07
CA THR A 66 -15.41 6.85 -11.14
C THR A 66 -15.38 5.37 -11.39
#